data_AF-A0A6L5X9B7-F1
#
_entry.id   AF-A0A6L5X9B7-F1
#
_cell.length_a   1.000
_cell.length_b   1.000
_cell.length_c   1.000
_cell.angle_alpha   90.00
_cell.angle_beta   90.00
_cell.angle_gamma   90.00
#
_symmetry.space_group_name_H-M   'P 1'
#
loop_
_entity.id
_entity.type
_entity.pdbx_description
1 polymer ?
#
loop_
_entity_poly.entity_id
_entity_poly.type
_entity_poly.pdbx_seq_one_letter_code
_entity_poly.pdbx_strand_id
1 'polypeptide(L)'
;MLADIVDYRPEAVKFVLSDAVKEKFPLTLFDEAKSFKEIEDVVNQHFVALFPDNAVTLRNLDEYEVQNIREEYCKIQEDKLPNAMLAQQEAYEEAKRMKKEADDNLLAVQKRISELAARVKQGTEEMRLPSTETITFALNGYNLTYTWCDGKFQLAKADVIPDWGRNELWAQEDQNRKAMFELFGIEFPEVKKPSSGDKQENEDF
;
A
#
# COMPACT_ATOMS: atom_id res chain seq x y z
N MET A 1 -39.22 3.58 14.93
CA MET A 1 -40.23 2.81 14.17
C MET A 1 -41.40 3.74 13.98
N LEU A 2 -41.64 4.13 12.73
CA LEU A 2 -42.83 4.87 12.26
C LEU A 2 -44.19 4.25 12.65
N ALA A 3 -44.22 3.12 13.37
CA ALA A 3 -45.39 2.36 13.74
C ALA A 3 -46.46 3.23 14.43
N ASP A 4 -46.05 4.19 15.26
CA ASP A 4 -46.99 5.06 15.99
C ASP A 4 -47.63 6.14 15.09
N ILE A 5 -47.12 6.35 13.87
CA ILE A 5 -47.65 7.33 12.90
C ILE A 5 -48.51 6.65 11.81
N VAL A 6 -48.46 5.32 11.69
CA VAL A 6 -49.14 4.59 10.60
C VAL A 6 -50.66 4.78 10.61
N ASP A 7 -51.27 4.85 11.80
CA ASP A 7 -52.72 5.02 11.98
C ASP A 7 -53.09 6.40 12.54
N TYR A 8 -52.15 7.35 12.55
CA TYR A 8 -52.35 8.68 13.11
C TYR A 8 -52.93 9.66 12.06
N ARG A 9 -54.01 10.35 12.43
CA ARG A 9 -54.55 11.49 11.66
C ARG A 9 -54.58 12.74 12.56
N PRO A 10 -53.98 13.86 12.14
CA PRO A 10 -54.05 15.10 12.91
C PRO A 10 -55.48 15.58 13.10
N GLU A 11 -55.75 16.17 14.27
CA GLU A 11 -57.04 16.80 14.59
C GLU A 11 -57.35 17.96 13.63
N ALA A 12 -56.33 18.74 13.24
CA ALA A 12 -56.45 19.87 12.32
C ALA A 12 -55.49 19.72 11.12
N VAL A 13 -56.03 19.33 9.97
CA VAL A 13 -55.24 19.19 8.72
C VAL A 13 -55.10 20.55 8.04
N LYS A 14 -53.85 20.97 7.79
CA LYS A 14 -53.53 22.18 7.02
C LYS A 14 -52.85 21.79 5.71
N PHE A 15 -53.50 22.06 4.57
CA PHE A 15 -52.93 21.76 3.26
C PHE A 15 -51.86 22.76 2.84
N VAL A 16 -50.91 22.30 2.05
CA VAL A 16 -49.84 23.13 1.48
C VAL A 16 -50.36 23.78 0.21
N LEU A 17 -50.60 25.10 0.28
CA LEU A 17 -51.02 25.93 -0.84
C LEU A 17 -50.01 27.07 -1.04
N SER A 18 -49.83 27.52 -2.28
CA SER A 18 -49.02 28.71 -2.58
C SER A 18 -49.68 29.98 -2.04
N ASP A 19 -48.89 30.96 -1.61
CA ASP A 19 -49.42 32.19 -0.99
C ASP A 19 -50.32 32.99 -1.95
N ALA A 20 -49.97 33.04 -3.23
CA ALA A 20 -50.81 33.66 -4.27
C ALA A 20 -52.21 33.02 -4.42
N VAL A 21 -52.38 31.76 -4.00
CA VAL A 21 -53.69 31.07 -3.99
C VAL A 21 -54.44 31.37 -2.70
N LYS A 22 -53.74 31.40 -1.55
CA LYS A 22 -54.33 31.74 -0.25
C LYS A 22 -54.90 33.17 -0.22
N GLU A 23 -54.29 34.10 -0.95
CA GLU A 23 -54.77 35.48 -1.06
C GLU A 23 -55.97 35.63 -2.00
N LYS A 24 -56.09 34.75 -3.00
CA LYS A 24 -57.11 34.86 -4.05
C LYS A 24 -58.39 34.12 -3.74
N PHE A 25 -58.32 33.05 -2.96
CA PHE A 25 -59.45 32.17 -2.70
C PHE A 25 -59.70 32.01 -1.20
N PRO A 26 -60.97 31.94 -0.76
CA PRO A 26 -61.28 31.57 0.61
C PRO A 26 -60.78 30.15 0.89
N LEU A 27 -60.16 29.95 2.06
CA LEU A 27 -59.56 28.66 2.44
C LEU A 27 -60.59 27.62 2.84
N THR A 28 -61.75 28.06 3.35
CA THR A 28 -62.90 27.23 3.67
C THR A 28 -64.15 27.79 3.00
N LEU A 29 -65.03 26.87 2.59
CA LEU A 29 -66.35 27.14 2.04
C LEU A 29 -67.35 26.26 2.80
N PHE A 30 -68.58 26.75 2.96
CA PHE A 30 -69.67 26.02 3.64
C PHE A 30 -69.40 25.70 5.12
N ASP A 31 -68.90 26.66 5.90
CA ASP A 31 -68.57 26.49 7.32
C ASP A 31 -69.77 26.02 8.18
N GLU A 32 -71.01 26.26 7.74
CA GLU A 32 -72.25 25.87 8.43
C GLU A 32 -72.82 24.50 8.00
N ALA A 33 -72.24 23.85 6.98
CA ALA A 33 -72.75 22.58 6.47
C ALA A 33 -72.44 21.42 7.44
N LYS A 34 -73.42 20.55 7.68
CA LYS A 34 -73.30 19.43 8.64
C LYS A 34 -72.84 18.14 7.99
N SER A 35 -72.98 18.01 6.67
CA SER A 35 -72.59 16.83 5.93
C SER A 35 -72.13 17.17 4.51
N PHE A 36 -71.29 16.29 3.94
CA PHE A 36 -70.85 16.42 2.55
C PHE A 36 -72.01 16.35 1.55
N LYS A 37 -73.09 15.63 1.88
CA LYS A 37 -74.26 15.47 1.00
C LYS A 37 -75.01 16.79 0.78
N GLU A 38 -75.11 17.63 1.82
CA GLU A 38 -75.67 18.98 1.71
C GLU A 38 -74.82 19.86 0.79
N ILE A 39 -73.50 19.70 0.85
CA ILE A 39 -72.55 20.41 -0.02
C ILE A 39 -72.69 19.90 -1.47
N GLU A 40 -72.76 18.59 -1.66
CA GLU A 40 -72.87 17.94 -2.97
C GLU A 40 -74.12 18.38 -3.73
N ASP A 41 -75.28 18.46 -3.07
CA ASP A 41 -76.53 18.92 -3.70
C ASP A 41 -76.43 20.37 -4.18
N VAL A 42 -75.85 21.26 -3.36
CA VAL A 42 -75.65 22.68 -3.71
C VAL A 42 -74.62 22.82 -4.83
N VAL A 43 -73.52 22.04 -4.78
CA VAL A 43 -72.48 22.04 -5.81
C VAL A 43 -73.05 21.56 -7.15
N ASN A 44 -73.83 20.47 -7.18
CA ASN A 44 -74.43 19.95 -8.41
C ASN A 44 -75.51 20.88 -9.00
N GLN A 45 -76.21 21.68 -8.18
CA GLN A 45 -77.22 22.62 -8.65
C GLN A 45 -76.62 23.93 -9.20
N HIS A 46 -75.53 24.42 -8.59
CA HIS A 46 -75.01 25.76 -8.86
C HIS A 46 -73.64 25.79 -9.56
N PHE A 47 -72.88 24.69 -9.55
CA PHE A 47 -71.54 24.62 -10.11
C PHE A 47 -71.42 23.54 -11.16
N VAL A 48 -70.57 23.78 -12.17
CA VAL A 48 -70.12 22.73 -13.10
C VAL A 48 -68.84 22.13 -12.53
N ALA A 49 -68.97 21.10 -11.70
CA ALA A 49 -67.88 20.47 -10.96
C ALA A 49 -67.46 19.11 -11.56
N LEU A 50 -66.19 18.74 -11.34
CA LEU A 50 -65.65 17.42 -11.61
C LEU A 50 -65.29 16.75 -10.27
N PHE A 51 -65.57 15.45 -10.15
CA PHE A 51 -65.29 14.66 -8.96
C PHE A 51 -64.13 13.69 -9.26
N PRO A 52 -62.89 14.02 -8.87
CA PRO A 52 -61.74 13.15 -9.12
C PRO A 52 -61.71 11.95 -8.15
N ASP A 53 -61.39 10.76 -8.67
CA ASP A 53 -61.37 9.51 -7.89
C ASP A 53 -60.14 9.36 -6.97
N ASN A 54 -59.03 10.05 -7.26
CA ASN A 54 -57.74 9.84 -6.59
C ASN A 54 -56.88 11.11 -6.48
N ALA A 55 -57.50 12.25 -6.15
CA ALA A 55 -56.75 13.49 -5.94
C ALA A 55 -55.78 13.36 -4.75
N VAL A 56 -54.50 13.68 -4.98
CA VAL A 56 -53.45 13.69 -3.96
C VAL A 56 -53.03 15.13 -3.68
N THR A 57 -52.80 15.44 -2.41
CA THR A 57 -52.33 16.76 -1.97
C THR A 57 -51.32 16.62 -0.84
N LEU A 58 -50.60 17.70 -0.56
CA LEU A 58 -49.66 17.78 0.55
C LEU A 58 -50.32 18.50 1.72
N ARG A 59 -50.07 17.99 2.93
CA ARG A 59 -50.42 18.67 4.18
C ARG A 59 -49.17 18.93 5.01
N ASN A 60 -49.26 19.93 5.87
CA ASN A 60 -48.28 20.12 6.91
C ASN A 60 -48.38 18.97 7.92
N LEU A 61 -47.21 18.57 8.43
CA LEU A 61 -47.10 17.69 9.59
C LEU A 61 -47.54 18.46 10.83
N ASP A 62 -48.17 17.75 11.76
CA ASP A 62 -48.50 18.32 13.07
C ASP A 62 -47.31 18.23 14.04
N GLU A 63 -47.46 18.76 15.26
CA GLU A 63 -46.38 18.77 16.24
C GLU A 63 -45.99 17.35 16.69
N TYR A 64 -46.96 16.43 16.79
CA TYR A 64 -46.70 15.04 17.19
C TYR A 64 -45.88 14.28 16.13
N GLU A 65 -46.27 14.38 14.86
CA GLU A 65 -45.54 13.79 13.74
C GLU A 65 -44.11 14.32 13.64
N VAL A 66 -43.95 15.64 13.73
CA VAL A 66 -42.64 16.28 13.71
C VAL A 66 -41.77 15.77 14.85
N GLN A 67 -42.31 15.69 16.06
CA GLN A 67 -41.57 15.22 17.23
C GLN A 67 -41.13 13.76 17.08
N ASN A 68 -42.03 12.88 16.63
CA ASN A 68 -41.69 11.46 16.49
C ASN A 68 -40.65 11.21 15.39
N ILE A 69 -40.77 11.90 14.24
CA ILE A 69 -39.77 11.85 13.18
C ILE A 69 -38.41 12.36 13.69
N ARG A 70 -38.42 13.43 14.50
CA ARG A 70 -37.20 13.96 15.14
C ARG A 70 -36.52 12.96 16.04
N GLU A 71 -37.27 12.35 16.94
CA GLU A 71 -36.73 11.34 17.85
C GLU A 71 -36.14 10.15 17.08
N GLU A 72 -36.76 9.74 15.98
CA GLU A 72 -36.27 8.65 15.18
C GLU A 72 -34.94 8.97 14.50
N TYR A 73 -34.83 10.10 13.79
CA TYR A 73 -33.56 10.43 13.14
C TYR A 73 -32.47 10.78 14.15
N CYS A 74 -32.81 11.35 15.32
CA CYS A 74 -31.85 11.57 16.41
C CYS A 74 -31.28 10.25 16.92
N LYS A 75 -32.12 9.23 17.15
CA LYS A 75 -31.66 7.89 17.54
C LYS A 75 -30.71 7.28 16.49
N ILE A 76 -31.03 7.45 15.21
CA ILE A 76 -30.16 6.98 14.12
C ILE A 76 -28.82 7.74 14.15
N GLN A 77 -28.85 9.05 14.38
CA GLN A 77 -27.66 9.90 14.41
C GLN A 77 -26.77 9.63 15.63
N GLU A 78 -27.34 9.32 16.79
CA GLU A 78 -26.58 9.06 18.02
C GLU A 78 -26.02 7.64 18.09
N ASP A 79 -26.76 6.64 17.60
CA ASP A 79 -26.39 5.23 17.75
C ASP A 79 -25.83 4.62 16.46
N LYS A 80 -26.58 4.70 15.35
CA LYS A 80 -26.21 3.99 14.11
C LYS A 80 -25.11 4.69 13.33
N LEU A 81 -25.16 6.00 13.25
CA LEU A 81 -24.22 6.78 12.44
C LEU A 81 -22.77 6.63 12.94
N PRO A 82 -22.46 6.81 14.25
CA PRO A 82 -21.08 6.71 14.72
C PRO A 82 -20.52 5.29 14.55
N ASN A 83 -21.33 4.27 14.83
CA ASN A 83 -20.96 2.87 14.66
C ASN A 83 -20.67 2.53 13.18
N ALA A 84 -21.50 3.03 12.26
CA ALA A 84 -21.27 2.85 10.82
C ALA A 84 -19.99 3.56 10.34
N MET A 85 -19.72 4.77 10.86
CA MET A 85 -18.49 5.51 10.55
C MET A 85 -17.25 4.78 11.06
N LEU A 86 -17.29 4.25 12.29
CA LEU A 86 -16.19 3.48 12.87
C LEU A 86 -15.91 2.22 12.05
N ALA A 87 -16.94 1.43 11.74
CA ALA A 87 -16.80 0.23 10.93
C ALA A 87 -16.25 0.52 9.53
N GLN A 88 -16.66 1.65 8.92
CA GLN A 88 -16.10 2.09 7.63
C GLN A 88 -14.60 2.42 7.75
N GLN A 89 -14.20 3.09 8.84
CA GLN A 89 -12.81 3.45 9.06
C GLN A 89 -11.94 2.21 9.31
N GLU A 90 -12.40 1.27 10.14
CA GLU A 90 -11.69 0.00 10.38
C GLU A 90 -11.52 -0.80 9.09
N ALA A 91 -12.57 -0.91 8.27
CA ALA A 91 -12.49 -1.58 6.98
C ALA A 91 -11.50 -0.91 6.01
N TYR A 92 -11.43 0.42 6.03
CA TYR A 92 -10.47 1.18 5.22
C TYR A 92 -9.02 0.96 5.67
N GLU A 93 -8.77 0.98 6.99
CA GLU A 93 -7.44 0.74 7.55
C GLU A 93 -6.96 -0.68 7.26
N GLU A 94 -7.84 -1.67 7.38
CA GLU A 94 -7.55 -3.06 7.03
C GLU A 94 -7.22 -3.22 5.54
N ALA A 95 -8.05 -2.66 4.66
CA ALA A 95 -7.81 -2.71 3.22
C ALA A 95 -6.49 -2.03 2.84
N LYS A 96 -6.14 -0.91 3.50
CA LYS A 96 -4.87 -0.23 3.30
C LYS A 96 -3.68 -1.09 3.73
N ARG A 97 -3.81 -1.82 4.85
CA ARG A 97 -2.78 -2.75 5.33
C ARG A 97 -2.58 -3.89 4.33
N MET A 98 -3.66 -4.54 3.91
CA MET A 98 -3.61 -5.63 2.91
C MET A 98 -2.98 -5.17 1.60
N LYS A 99 -3.36 -3.97 1.12
CA LYS A 99 -2.75 -3.39 -0.08
C LYS A 99 -1.25 -3.18 0.10
N LYS A 100 -0.82 -2.59 1.22
CA LYS A 100 0.60 -2.33 1.48
C LYS A 100 1.40 -3.63 1.50
N GLU A 101 0.88 -4.68 2.14
CA GLU A 101 1.54 -5.99 2.17
C GLU A 101 1.67 -6.61 0.77
N ALA A 102 0.63 -6.50 -0.06
CA ALA A 102 0.68 -6.96 -1.45
C ALA A 102 1.71 -6.17 -2.28
N ASP A 103 1.76 -4.84 -2.11
CA ASP A 103 2.72 -3.95 -2.79
C ASP A 103 4.16 -4.29 -2.35
N ASP A 104 4.41 -4.48 -1.05
CA ASP A 104 5.72 -4.84 -0.50
C ASP A 104 6.19 -6.22 -1.04
N ASN A 105 5.28 -7.19 -1.12
CA ASN A 105 5.56 -8.51 -1.70
C ASN A 105 5.90 -8.42 -3.20
N LEU A 106 5.15 -7.63 -3.96
CA LEU A 106 5.40 -7.42 -5.38
C LEU A 106 6.77 -6.78 -5.63
N LEU A 107 7.13 -5.77 -4.83
CA LEU A 107 8.43 -5.12 -4.88
C LEU A 107 9.56 -6.09 -4.55
N ALA A 108 9.38 -6.96 -3.55
CA ALA A 108 10.36 -7.98 -3.20
C ALA A 108 10.62 -8.97 -4.36
N VAL A 109 9.55 -9.42 -5.03
CA VAL A 109 9.65 -10.30 -6.20
C VAL A 109 10.35 -9.59 -7.37
N GLN A 110 9.98 -8.35 -7.68
CA GLN A 110 10.61 -7.57 -8.75
C GLN A 110 12.11 -7.33 -8.48
N LYS A 111 12.47 -7.02 -7.24
CA LYS A 111 13.86 -6.89 -6.83
C LYS A 111 14.62 -8.19 -7.04
N ARG A 112 14.03 -9.32 -6.65
CA ARG A 112 14.65 -10.64 -6.84
C ARG A 112 14.88 -10.97 -8.31
N ILE A 113 13.90 -10.68 -9.17
CA ILE A 113 14.05 -10.83 -10.62
C ILE A 113 15.19 -9.95 -11.13
N SER A 114 15.28 -8.71 -10.67
CA SER A 114 16.33 -7.77 -11.09
C SER A 114 17.72 -8.23 -10.65
N GLU A 115 17.87 -8.72 -9.43
CA GLU A 115 19.11 -9.33 -8.93
C GLU A 115 19.54 -10.53 -9.77
N LEU A 116 18.60 -11.43 -10.07
CA LEU A 116 18.88 -12.61 -10.91
C LEU A 116 19.26 -12.20 -12.34
N ALA A 117 18.55 -11.24 -12.93
CA ALA A 117 18.89 -10.70 -14.25
C ALA A 117 20.28 -10.05 -14.26
N ALA A 118 20.65 -9.32 -13.20
CA ALA A 118 21.97 -8.75 -13.04
C ALA A 118 23.05 -9.84 -12.94
N ARG A 119 22.80 -10.92 -12.18
CA ARG A 119 23.71 -12.07 -12.07
C ARG A 119 23.90 -12.80 -13.40
N VAL A 120 22.81 -13.00 -14.16
CA VAL A 120 22.89 -13.55 -15.53
C VAL A 120 23.71 -12.63 -16.43
N LYS A 121 23.54 -11.30 -16.31
CA LYS A 121 24.30 -10.32 -17.10
C LYS A 121 25.78 -10.27 -16.71
N GLN A 122 26.11 -10.41 -15.42
CA GLN A 122 27.49 -10.50 -14.95
C GLN A 122 28.15 -11.79 -15.43
N GLY A 123 27.40 -12.90 -15.49
CA GLY A 123 27.89 -14.19 -15.98
C GLY A 123 28.93 -14.83 -15.08
N THR A 124 29.08 -14.36 -13.84
CA THR A 124 30.04 -14.88 -12.85
C THR A 124 29.31 -15.37 -11.60
N GLU A 125 29.89 -16.39 -10.96
CA GLU A 125 29.36 -17.02 -9.76
C GLU A 125 30.47 -17.12 -8.72
N GLU A 126 30.18 -16.81 -7.45
CA GLU A 126 31.14 -17.04 -6.38
C GLU A 126 31.26 -18.55 -6.10
N MET A 127 32.46 -19.09 -6.33
CA MET A 127 32.79 -20.47 -6.01
C MET A 127 33.64 -20.51 -4.73
N ARG A 128 33.17 -21.25 -3.73
CA ARG A 128 33.98 -21.54 -2.54
C ARG A 128 34.95 -22.67 -2.85
N LEU A 129 36.24 -22.38 -2.76
CA LEU A 129 37.30 -23.35 -3.03
C LEU A 129 37.56 -24.23 -1.79
N PRO A 130 37.70 -25.56 -1.95
CA PRO A 130 37.97 -26.47 -0.83
C PRO A 130 39.39 -26.25 -0.29
N SER A 131 39.52 -26.06 1.02
CA SER A 131 40.83 -25.78 1.66
C SER A 131 41.84 -26.93 1.54
N THR A 132 41.38 -28.16 1.36
CA THR A 132 42.23 -29.35 1.22
C THR A 132 42.91 -29.45 -0.14
N GLU A 133 42.32 -28.85 -1.18
CA GLU A 133 42.79 -28.95 -2.57
C GLU A 133 43.19 -27.58 -3.14
N THR A 134 43.25 -26.56 -2.27
CA THR A 134 43.59 -25.19 -2.63
C THR A 134 44.91 -24.81 -1.98
N ILE A 135 45.87 -24.39 -2.80
CA ILE A 135 47.21 -24.01 -2.36
C ILE A 135 47.47 -22.58 -2.80
N THR A 136 47.99 -21.76 -1.88
CA THR A 136 48.42 -20.39 -2.20
C THR A 136 49.91 -20.27 -1.99
N PHE A 137 50.60 -19.66 -2.95
CA PHE A 137 52.03 -19.40 -2.86
C PHE A 137 52.38 -18.04 -3.48
N ALA A 138 53.44 -17.43 -2.97
CA ALA A 138 53.93 -16.13 -3.44
C ALA A 138 54.85 -16.30 -4.66
N LEU A 139 54.59 -15.52 -5.72
CA LEU A 139 55.41 -15.49 -6.92
C LEU A 139 55.25 -14.16 -7.68
N ASN A 140 56.37 -13.54 -8.06
CA ASN A 140 56.42 -12.31 -8.86
C ASN A 140 55.61 -11.15 -8.25
N GLY A 141 55.64 -11.01 -6.92
CA GLY A 141 54.85 -10.00 -6.20
C GLY A 141 53.35 -10.28 -6.08
N TYR A 142 52.88 -11.49 -6.44
CA TYR A 142 51.49 -11.91 -6.28
C TYR A 142 51.36 -13.14 -5.37
N ASN A 143 50.28 -13.21 -4.60
CA ASN A 143 49.78 -14.43 -3.98
C ASN A 143 48.88 -15.16 -4.98
N LEU A 144 49.39 -16.26 -5.53
CA LEU A 144 48.68 -17.09 -6.50
C LEU A 144 47.97 -18.22 -5.77
N THR A 145 46.65 -18.24 -5.82
CA THR A 145 45.82 -19.33 -5.29
C THR A 145 45.45 -20.27 -6.42
N TYR A 146 46.00 -21.47 -6.40
CA TYR A 146 45.63 -22.57 -7.28
C TYR A 146 44.71 -23.55 -6.56
N THR A 147 43.80 -24.18 -7.31
CA THR A 147 42.88 -25.18 -6.78
C THR A 147 42.74 -26.33 -7.77
N TRP A 148 42.56 -27.55 -7.26
CA TRP A 148 42.21 -28.68 -8.11
C TRP A 148 40.73 -28.61 -8.46
N CYS A 149 40.41 -28.39 -9.74
CA CYS A 149 39.05 -28.35 -10.25
C CYS A 149 38.99 -29.06 -11.61
N ASP A 150 37.98 -29.91 -11.81
CA ASP A 150 37.74 -30.64 -13.06
C ASP A 150 38.96 -31.42 -13.60
N GLY A 151 39.71 -32.06 -12.69
CA GLY A 151 40.87 -32.88 -13.04
C GLY A 151 42.11 -32.09 -13.46
N LYS A 152 42.13 -30.77 -13.20
CA LYS A 152 43.27 -29.89 -13.47
C LYS A 152 43.57 -29.02 -12.26
N PHE A 153 44.84 -28.68 -12.08
CA PHE A 153 45.26 -27.69 -11.11
C PHE A 153 45.21 -26.30 -11.77
N GLN A 154 44.25 -25.48 -11.37
CA GLN A 154 43.89 -24.24 -12.06
C GLN A 154 44.14 -23.02 -11.16
N LEU A 155 44.62 -21.93 -11.75
CA LEU A 155 44.78 -20.66 -11.06
C LEU A 155 43.39 -20.05 -10.83
N ALA A 156 42.99 -19.90 -9.57
CA ALA A 156 41.68 -19.39 -9.19
C ALA A 156 41.71 -17.94 -8.70
N LYS A 157 42.83 -17.47 -8.14
CA LYS A 157 43.00 -16.08 -7.67
C LYS A 157 44.45 -15.62 -7.75
N ALA A 158 44.67 -14.34 -8.03
CA ALA A 158 45.98 -13.71 -7.97
C ALA A 158 45.85 -12.33 -7.31
N ASP A 159 46.34 -12.19 -6.08
CA ASP A 159 46.30 -10.95 -5.32
C ASP A 159 47.70 -10.31 -5.26
N VAL A 160 47.79 -8.98 -5.36
CA VAL A 160 49.08 -8.29 -5.18
C VAL A 160 49.52 -8.42 -3.72
N ILE A 161 50.78 -8.78 -3.50
CA ILE A 161 51.36 -8.86 -2.16
C ILE A 161 51.54 -7.44 -1.61
N PRO A 162 50.93 -7.10 -0.45
CA PRO A 162 51.13 -5.79 0.18
C PRO A 162 52.59 -5.57 0.60
N ASP A 163 53.06 -4.31 0.54
CA ASP A 163 54.47 -3.98 0.77
C ASP A 163 55.00 -4.37 2.16
N TRP A 164 54.15 -4.35 3.18
CA TRP A 164 54.49 -4.73 4.54
C TRP A 164 54.72 -6.25 4.73
N GLY A 165 54.15 -7.11 3.87
CA GLY A 165 54.28 -8.57 3.93
C GLY A 165 55.40 -9.13 3.02
N ARG A 166 56.04 -8.28 2.24
CA ARG A 166 56.98 -8.65 1.18
C ARG A 166 58.31 -9.21 1.70
N ASN A 167 58.72 -8.82 2.91
CA ASN A 167 59.96 -9.28 3.52
C ASN A 167 59.91 -10.72 4.03
N GLU A 168 58.75 -11.19 4.48
CA GLU A 168 58.59 -12.51 5.09
C GLU A 168 58.41 -13.62 4.04
N LEU A 169 57.84 -13.27 2.88
CA LEU A 169 57.57 -14.19 1.77
C LEU A 169 58.73 -14.31 0.76
N TRP A 170 59.82 -13.54 0.96
CA TRP A 170 60.95 -13.44 0.02
C TRP A 170 61.67 -14.77 -0.24
N ALA A 171 61.97 -15.53 0.81
CA ALA A 171 62.67 -16.81 0.70
C ALA A 171 61.82 -17.86 -0.03
N GLN A 172 60.49 -17.78 0.09
CA GLN A 172 59.56 -18.65 -0.61
C GLN A 172 59.46 -18.27 -2.09
N GLU A 173 59.48 -16.98 -2.43
CA GLU A 173 59.42 -16.49 -3.81
C GLU A 173 60.62 -16.95 -4.66
N ASP A 174 61.84 -16.92 -4.10
CA ASP A 174 63.04 -17.43 -4.79
C ASP A 174 62.96 -18.95 -5.04
N GLN A 175 62.43 -19.72 -4.08
CA GLN A 175 62.21 -21.16 -4.24
C GLN A 175 61.12 -21.44 -5.28
N ASN A 176 60.03 -20.70 -5.27
CA ASN A 176 58.91 -20.84 -6.20
C ASN A 176 59.32 -20.45 -7.63
N ARG A 177 60.16 -19.42 -7.80
CA ARG A 177 60.74 -19.02 -9.11
C ARG A 177 61.57 -20.14 -9.72
N LYS A 178 62.44 -20.77 -8.92
CA LYS A 178 63.23 -21.94 -9.36
C LYS A 178 62.33 -23.11 -9.73
N ALA A 179 61.33 -23.41 -8.88
CA ALA A 179 60.37 -24.48 -9.16
C ALA A 179 59.56 -24.23 -10.45
N MET A 180 59.17 -22.99 -10.73
CA MET A 180 58.46 -22.63 -11.98
C MET A 180 59.33 -22.84 -13.23
N PHE A 181 60.62 -22.54 -13.13
CA PHE A 181 61.56 -22.80 -14.21
C PHE A 181 61.82 -24.30 -14.40
N GLU A 182 62.08 -25.04 -13.31
CA GLU A 182 62.42 -26.46 -13.38
C GLU A 182 61.25 -27.35 -13.79
N LEU A 183 60.04 -27.08 -13.29
CA LEU A 183 58.86 -27.92 -13.54
C LEU A 183 58.07 -27.51 -14.78
N PHE A 184 58.04 -26.22 -15.11
CA PHE A 184 57.20 -25.68 -16.19
C PHE A 184 57.97 -24.92 -17.27
N GLY A 185 59.28 -24.69 -17.10
CA GLY A 185 60.10 -23.95 -18.06
C GLY A 185 59.79 -22.46 -18.13
N ILE A 186 59.15 -21.89 -17.11
CA ILE A 186 58.69 -20.49 -17.10
C ILE A 186 59.66 -19.66 -16.25
N GLU A 187 60.31 -18.69 -16.88
CA GLU A 187 61.16 -17.71 -16.19
C GLU A 187 60.33 -16.51 -15.72
N PHE A 188 60.53 -16.13 -14.45
CA PHE A 188 59.96 -14.91 -13.88
C PHE A 188 61.09 -13.92 -13.55
N PRO A 189 60.90 -12.61 -13.78
CA PRO A 189 61.91 -11.61 -13.47
C PRO A 189 62.23 -11.59 -11.97
N GLU A 190 63.47 -11.29 -11.62
CA GLU A 190 63.83 -11.06 -10.23
C GLU A 190 63.15 -9.79 -9.74
N VAL A 191 62.24 -9.97 -8.78
CA VAL A 191 61.66 -8.86 -8.05
C VAL A 191 62.78 -8.22 -7.21
N LYS A 192 62.76 -6.89 -7.00
CA LYS A 192 63.75 -6.23 -6.13
C LYS A 192 63.49 -6.55 -4.67
N LYS A 193 64.52 -7.02 -3.96
CA LYS A 193 64.48 -7.27 -2.50
C LYS A 193 64.05 -5.98 -1.79
N PRO A 194 63.06 -6.00 -0.89
CA PRO A 194 62.73 -4.81 -0.12
C PRO A 194 63.96 -4.46 0.72
N SER A 195 64.41 -3.21 0.58
CA SER A 195 65.51 -2.71 1.41
C SER A 195 65.05 -2.74 2.87
N SER A 196 65.84 -3.33 3.75
CA SER A 196 65.60 -3.29 5.19
C SER A 196 65.87 -1.86 5.69
N GLY A 197 64.97 -0.90 5.41
CA GLY A 197 65.32 0.51 5.60
C GLY A 197 64.23 1.57 5.61
N ASP A 198 62.99 1.33 5.14
CA ASP A 198 62.00 2.41 5.11
C ASP A 198 61.11 2.38 6.37
N LYS A 199 61.60 3.08 7.40
CA LYS A 199 60.82 3.46 8.57
C LYS A 199 59.65 4.35 8.13
N GLN A 200 58.45 3.97 8.53
CA GLN A 200 57.24 4.80 8.45
C GLN A 200 57.46 6.12 9.19
N GLU A 201 57.43 7.24 8.47
CA GLU A 201 57.01 8.51 9.05
C GLU A 201 55.50 8.64 8.79
N ASN A 202 54.72 8.44 9.85
CA ASN A 202 53.30 8.76 9.88
C ASN A 202 53.18 10.30 9.96
N GLU A 203 52.51 10.92 9.00
CA GLU A 203 51.91 12.24 9.19
C GLU A 203 50.40 12.07 9.31
N ASP A 204 49.92 12.18 10.55
CA ASP A 204 48.51 12.40 10.89
C ASP A 204 48.07 13.77 10.38
N PHE A 205 46.98 13.84 9.59
CA PHE A 205 46.06 14.98 9.54
C PHE A 205 44.66 14.53 9.13
#